data_AF-A0A963C1L8-F1
#
_entry.id   AF-A0A963C1L8-F1
#
_cell.length_a   1.000
_cell.length_b   1.000
_cell.length_c   1.000
_cell.angle_alpha   90.00
_cell.angle_beta   90.00
_cell.angle_gamma   90.00
#
_symmetry.space_group_name_H-M   'P 1'
#
loop_
_entity.id
_entity.type
_entity.pdbx_description
1 polymer ?
#
loop_
_entity_poly.entity_id
_entity_poly.type
_entity_poly.pdbx_seq_one_letter_code
_entity_poly.pdbx_strand_id
1 'polypeptide(L)'
;MAEIFDLPYEFVDHLIKPGLACEHFHVPLDAYLSRTAKNGGADSATSLIGNIRSKIKDGGHGQTLQQMYGSGLDRMWRGCGDIDVIRGVWAFLCRNKEQLKTVKVTAYARRDRDEPDDKNKLYSGNVYDLYFKGRSDKAALKKMVDDRFFGLDCIGFLGNYFVWAGEWADYSGVQPRNWPEKVCKQKVERASDIKQLDILCWRGHVAIVDWIWHMASDKSVCVDICQSSSGGPQCNSRVVIEETGIRVAGRRQFKIKHRGNPAMPVHDYCSIMRRAGFFY
;
A
#
# COMPACT_ATOMS: atom_id res chain seq x y z
N MET A 1 -7.16 22.18 15.30
CA MET A 1 -7.39 21.15 14.26
C MET A 1 -6.25 21.32 13.28
N ALA A 2 -5.51 20.27 12.96
CA ALA A 2 -4.44 20.36 11.97
C ALA A 2 -5.08 20.57 10.59
N GLU A 3 -4.62 21.56 9.84
CA GLU A 3 -4.90 21.65 8.40
C GLU A 3 -3.98 20.66 7.70
N ILE A 4 -4.52 19.90 6.75
CA ILE A 4 -3.72 19.00 5.93
C ILE A 4 -3.14 19.82 4.81
N PHE A 5 -1.81 19.96 4.78
CA PHE A 5 -1.13 20.74 3.76
C PHE A 5 -0.75 19.91 2.54
N ASP A 6 -0.76 18.59 2.67
CA ASP A 6 -0.22 17.71 1.65
C ASP A 6 -1.29 16.88 0.95
N LEU A 7 -1.18 16.75 -0.36
CA LEU A 7 -2.08 15.96 -1.20
C LEU A 7 -1.61 14.50 -1.33
N PRO A 8 -2.53 13.54 -1.56
CA PRO A 8 -2.17 12.13 -1.70
C PRO A 8 -1.10 11.82 -2.73
N TYR A 9 -1.01 12.56 -3.84
CA TYR A 9 0.01 12.36 -4.86
C TYR A 9 1.42 12.66 -4.35
N GLU A 10 1.57 13.59 -3.42
CA GLU A 10 2.86 13.95 -2.83
C GLU A 10 3.38 12.81 -1.96
N PHE A 11 2.48 12.10 -1.29
CA PHE A 11 2.85 10.87 -0.60
C PHE A 11 3.17 9.73 -1.55
N VAL A 12 2.45 9.59 -2.68
CA VAL A 12 2.84 8.63 -3.72
C VAL A 12 4.24 8.94 -4.22
N ASP A 13 4.54 10.19 -4.54
CA ASP A 13 5.89 10.61 -4.96
C ASP A 13 6.92 10.38 -3.84
N HIS A 14 6.62 10.68 -2.58
CA HIS A 14 7.48 10.35 -1.45
C HIS A 14 7.85 8.85 -1.42
N LEU A 15 6.90 7.96 -1.73
CA LEU A 15 7.12 6.51 -1.74
C LEU A 15 7.93 6.01 -2.94
N ILE A 16 7.88 6.68 -4.09
CA ILE A 16 8.42 6.16 -5.36
C ILE A 16 9.53 7.02 -5.97
N LYS A 17 9.61 8.32 -5.66
CA LYS A 17 10.49 9.33 -6.23
C LYS A 17 10.88 10.40 -5.17
N PRO A 18 12.05 10.27 -4.50
CA PRO A 18 13.14 9.34 -4.77
C PRO A 18 12.93 7.92 -4.22
N GLY A 19 11.87 7.71 -3.44
CA GLY A 19 11.59 6.49 -2.71
C GLY A 19 11.67 6.70 -1.19
N LEU A 20 11.40 5.65 -0.43
CA LEU A 20 11.44 5.69 1.02
C LEU A 20 12.89 5.80 1.54
N ALA A 21 13.14 6.73 2.46
CA ALA A 21 14.46 6.98 3.02
C ALA A 21 14.96 5.82 3.91
N CYS A 22 16.06 5.20 3.52
CA CYS A 22 16.92 4.33 4.34
C CYS A 22 18.16 5.12 4.76
N GLU A 23 18.80 4.75 5.88
CA GLU A 23 19.93 5.48 6.52
C GLU A 23 20.78 6.39 5.60
N HIS A 24 21.26 5.87 4.46
CA HIS A 24 22.10 6.63 3.51
C HIS A 24 21.57 6.66 2.05
N PHE A 25 20.37 6.19 1.77
CA PHE A 25 19.83 6.10 0.41
C PHE A 25 18.31 5.94 0.37
N HIS A 26 17.67 6.24 -0.75
CA HIS A 26 16.23 6.02 -0.93
C HIS A 26 15.96 4.74 -1.74
N VAL A 27 14.91 4.00 -1.37
CA VAL A 27 14.44 2.79 -2.07
C VAL A 27 12.98 2.98 -2.47
N PRO A 28 12.63 2.99 -3.77
CA PRO A 28 11.24 3.04 -4.20
C PRO A 28 10.44 1.88 -3.62
N LEU A 29 9.31 2.19 -2.98
CA LEU A 29 8.34 1.21 -2.49
C LEU A 29 7.15 1.14 -3.46
N ASP A 30 7.48 0.80 -4.71
CA ASP A 30 6.62 0.85 -5.88
C ASP A 30 5.91 -0.49 -6.18
N ALA A 31 5.93 -1.44 -5.23
CA ALA A 31 5.31 -2.76 -5.39
C ALA A 31 4.03 -2.91 -4.57
N TYR A 32 3.03 -3.56 -5.17
CA TYR A 32 1.84 -4.04 -4.46
C TYR A 32 2.13 -5.38 -3.77
N LEU A 33 1.79 -5.45 -2.49
CA LEU A 33 1.86 -6.66 -1.66
C LEU A 33 0.51 -6.88 -1.01
N SER A 34 -0.06 -8.08 -1.06
CA SER A 34 -1.37 -8.36 -0.44
C SER A 34 -1.37 -9.68 0.29
N ARG A 35 -2.09 -9.76 1.42
CA ARG A 35 -2.41 -11.05 2.05
C ARG A 35 -3.11 -12.02 1.10
N THR A 36 -3.89 -11.52 0.15
CA THR A 36 -4.73 -12.35 -0.70
C THR A 36 -3.92 -12.88 -1.89
N ALA A 37 -3.76 -14.20 -1.99
CA ALA A 37 -3.01 -14.90 -3.04
C ALA A 37 -3.36 -14.43 -4.47
N LYS A 38 -4.65 -14.40 -4.81
CA LYS A 38 -5.16 -13.96 -6.13
C LYS A 38 -4.93 -12.48 -6.46
N ASN A 39 -4.57 -11.65 -5.48
CA ASN A 39 -4.29 -10.23 -5.69
C ASN A 39 -2.77 -10.01 -5.56
N GLY A 40 -1.97 -10.83 -6.22
CA GLY A 40 -0.51 -10.80 -6.12
C GLY A 40 0.07 -11.61 -4.95
N GLY A 41 -0.61 -11.73 -3.82
CA GLY A 41 -0.16 -12.57 -2.71
C GLY A 41 1.11 -12.08 -2.00
N ALA A 42 1.36 -12.65 -0.83
CA ALA A 42 2.49 -12.34 0.04
C ALA A 42 3.44 -13.54 0.19
N ASP A 43 3.50 -14.42 -0.81
CA ASP A 43 4.25 -15.68 -0.72
C ASP A 43 5.75 -15.44 -0.54
N SER A 44 6.34 -14.51 -1.31
CA SER A 44 7.75 -14.10 -1.14
C SER A 44 7.99 -13.56 0.27
N ALA A 45 7.21 -12.57 0.69
CA ALA A 45 7.32 -11.96 2.02
C ALA A 45 7.15 -12.99 3.15
N THR A 46 6.21 -13.91 3.02
CA THR A 46 5.98 -15.02 3.97
C THR A 46 7.20 -15.94 4.05
N SER A 47 7.80 -16.27 2.90
CA SER A 47 9.02 -17.09 2.83
C SER A 47 10.20 -16.43 3.54
N LEU A 48 10.35 -15.11 3.48
CA LEU A 48 11.43 -14.40 4.16
C LEU A 48 11.22 -14.36 5.66
N ILE A 49 10.09 -13.78 6.12
CA ILE A 49 9.85 -13.52 7.53
C ILE A 49 9.74 -14.81 8.33
N GLY A 50 9.15 -15.88 7.77
CA GLY A 50 9.12 -17.20 8.42
C GLY A 50 10.52 -17.74 8.76
N ASN A 51 11.55 -17.31 8.01
CA ASN A 51 12.93 -17.71 8.24
C ASN A 51 13.75 -16.73 9.07
N ILE A 52 13.37 -15.46 9.16
CA ILE A 52 14.18 -14.46 9.90
C ILE A 52 13.57 -14.00 11.22
N ARG A 53 12.25 -13.99 11.37
CA ARG A 53 11.56 -13.21 12.44
C ARG A 53 12.01 -13.51 13.87
N SER A 54 12.34 -14.76 14.17
CA SER A 54 12.75 -15.23 15.51
C SER A 54 14.09 -15.95 15.51
N LYS A 55 14.76 -16.05 14.34
CA LYS A 55 15.97 -16.85 14.18
C LYS A 55 17.23 -16.00 14.09
N ILE A 56 17.15 -14.81 13.50
CA ILE A 56 18.27 -13.88 13.41
C ILE A 56 18.15 -12.86 14.54
N LYS A 57 19.26 -12.64 15.24
CA LYS A 57 19.43 -11.57 16.22
C LYS A 57 20.19 -10.42 15.58
N ASP A 58 19.77 -9.19 15.87
CA ASP A 58 20.47 -8.00 15.37
C ASP A 58 21.91 -7.96 15.87
N GLY A 59 22.88 -7.86 14.97
CA GLY A 59 24.31 -7.96 15.29
C GLY A 59 24.74 -9.31 15.87
N GLY A 60 23.95 -10.37 15.69
CA GLY A 60 24.22 -11.73 16.17
C GLY A 60 23.86 -11.99 17.64
N HIS A 61 23.70 -10.95 18.44
CA HIS A 61 23.44 -11.06 19.89
C HIS A 61 22.26 -10.22 20.40
N GLY A 62 21.75 -9.29 19.59
CA GLY A 62 20.67 -8.38 19.96
C GLY A 62 19.26 -8.99 19.88
N GLN A 63 18.27 -8.11 19.74
CA GLN A 63 16.88 -8.48 19.59
C GLN A 63 16.60 -9.09 18.21
N THR A 64 15.64 -10.00 18.16
CA THR A 64 15.06 -10.51 16.90
C THR A 64 14.02 -9.52 16.36
N LEU A 65 13.70 -9.60 15.06
CA LEU A 65 12.64 -8.77 14.46
C LEU A 65 11.29 -8.92 15.20
N GLN A 66 10.96 -10.13 15.67
CA GLN A 66 9.75 -10.38 16.44
C GLN A 66 9.73 -9.61 17.76
N GLN A 67 10.88 -9.50 18.44
CA GLN A 67 11.01 -8.74 19.68
C GLN A 67 10.97 -7.23 19.44
N MET A 68 11.51 -6.77 18.32
CA MET A 68 11.54 -5.33 17.97
C MET A 68 10.18 -4.80 17.52
N TYR A 69 9.47 -5.53 16.65
CA TYR A 69 8.29 -5.00 15.95
C TYR A 69 6.99 -5.75 16.24
N GLY A 70 7.05 -6.91 16.89
CA GLY A 70 5.87 -7.67 17.30
C GLY A 70 4.85 -7.86 16.17
N SER A 71 3.62 -7.43 16.40
CA SER A 71 2.51 -7.49 15.44
C SER A 71 2.66 -6.54 14.24
N GLY A 72 3.54 -5.54 14.32
CA GLY A 72 3.88 -4.67 13.20
C GLY A 72 4.48 -5.46 12.03
N LEU A 73 5.30 -6.46 12.32
CA LEU A 73 5.89 -7.37 11.33
C LEU A 73 4.82 -8.17 10.58
N ASP A 74 3.80 -8.62 11.31
CA ASP A 74 2.67 -9.36 10.77
C ASP A 74 1.76 -8.52 9.86
N ARG A 75 1.80 -7.19 10.01
CA ARG A 75 1.10 -6.27 9.11
C ARG A 75 1.95 -5.96 7.88
N MET A 76 3.24 -5.68 8.08
CA MET A 76 4.21 -5.37 7.04
C MET A 76 4.20 -6.38 5.89
N TRP A 77 4.37 -7.66 6.18
CA TRP A 77 4.45 -8.68 5.12
C TRP A 77 3.12 -8.95 4.39
N ARG A 78 2.00 -8.37 4.86
CA ARG A 78 0.68 -8.48 4.22
C ARG A 78 0.40 -7.26 3.33
N GLY A 79 1.35 -6.32 3.26
CA GLY A 79 1.22 -5.03 2.58
C GLY A 79 0.55 -3.95 3.42
N CYS A 80 0.01 -4.27 4.59
CA CYS A 80 -0.74 -3.34 5.44
C CYS A 80 0.07 -2.87 6.64
N GLY A 81 1.40 -2.83 6.53
CA GLY A 81 2.29 -2.42 7.61
C GLY A 81 2.55 -0.93 7.67
N ASP A 82 3.07 -0.54 8.82
CA ASP A 82 3.68 0.75 9.07
C ASP A 82 5.02 0.84 8.29
N ILE A 83 5.25 1.97 7.63
CA ILE A 83 6.47 2.26 6.89
C ILE A 83 7.71 2.23 7.78
N ASP A 84 7.63 2.66 9.03
CA ASP A 84 8.79 2.65 9.92
C ASP A 84 9.22 1.22 10.28
N VAL A 85 8.27 0.28 10.31
CA VAL A 85 8.59 -1.15 10.44
C VAL A 85 9.31 -1.66 9.18
N ILE A 86 8.91 -1.22 7.98
CA ILE A 86 9.60 -1.57 6.72
C ILE A 86 11.05 -1.08 6.77
N ARG A 87 11.27 0.19 7.12
CA ARG A 87 12.61 0.80 7.25
C ARG A 87 13.45 0.06 8.28
N GLY A 88 12.83 -0.26 9.43
CA GLY A 88 13.45 -1.01 10.50
C GLY A 88 13.90 -2.41 10.08
N VAL A 89 13.08 -3.12 9.29
CA VAL A 89 13.43 -4.42 8.71
C VAL A 89 14.53 -4.29 7.65
N TRP A 90 14.50 -3.27 6.80
CA TRP A 90 15.57 -3.01 5.84
C TRP A 90 16.93 -2.77 6.52
N ALA A 91 16.95 -1.93 7.54
CA ALA A 91 18.15 -1.65 8.33
C ALA A 91 18.66 -2.93 9.02
N PHE A 92 17.75 -3.73 9.58
CA PHE A 92 18.08 -5.04 10.15
C PHE A 92 18.71 -5.98 9.11
N LEU A 93 18.16 -6.09 7.90
CA LEU A 93 18.75 -6.93 6.85
C LEU A 93 20.15 -6.47 6.47
N CYS A 94 20.36 -5.16 6.34
CA CYS A 94 21.65 -4.60 5.96
C CYS A 94 22.73 -4.83 7.03
N ARG A 95 22.39 -4.75 8.32
CA ARG A 95 23.34 -5.03 9.42
C ARG A 95 23.65 -6.52 9.59
N ASN A 96 22.78 -7.41 9.13
CA ASN A 96 22.87 -8.85 9.41
C ASN A 96 23.20 -9.71 8.19
N LYS A 97 23.80 -9.13 7.14
CA LYS A 97 24.13 -9.81 5.87
C LYS A 97 24.86 -11.14 6.02
N GLU A 98 25.79 -11.26 6.95
CA GLU A 98 26.52 -12.50 7.18
C GLU A 98 25.60 -13.64 7.66
N GLN A 99 24.68 -13.34 8.57
CA GLN A 99 23.68 -14.31 9.03
C GLN A 99 22.72 -14.71 7.90
N LEU A 100 22.43 -13.80 6.97
CA LEU A 100 21.57 -14.04 5.80
C LEU A 100 22.13 -15.07 4.80
N LYS A 101 23.41 -15.46 4.89
CA LYS A 101 23.99 -16.57 4.10
C LYS A 101 23.34 -17.92 4.41
N THR A 102 22.79 -18.06 5.61
CA THR A 102 22.13 -19.29 6.08
C THR A 102 20.62 -19.30 5.85
N VAL A 103 20.03 -18.14 5.53
CA VAL A 103 18.58 -17.98 5.41
C VAL A 103 18.16 -18.28 3.98
N LYS A 104 17.45 -19.39 3.76
CA LYS A 104 16.87 -19.72 2.45
C LYS A 104 15.49 -19.11 2.27
N VAL A 105 15.24 -18.53 1.09
CA VAL A 105 13.95 -17.96 0.70
C VAL A 105 13.56 -18.44 -0.70
N THR A 106 12.27 -18.34 -1.00
CA THR A 106 11.71 -18.56 -2.33
C THR A 106 11.01 -17.28 -2.78
N ALA A 107 11.36 -16.82 -3.98
CA ALA A 107 10.65 -15.74 -4.66
C ALA A 107 9.58 -16.34 -5.59
N TYR A 108 8.41 -15.71 -5.64
CA TYR A 108 7.26 -16.19 -6.41
C TYR A 108 6.85 -15.19 -7.49
N ALA A 109 6.38 -15.71 -8.62
CA ALA A 109 5.90 -14.93 -9.75
C ALA A 109 4.62 -14.18 -9.37
N ARG A 110 4.39 -13.05 -10.04
CA ARG A 110 3.10 -12.35 -9.94
C ARG A 110 2.01 -13.29 -10.42
N ARG A 111 0.98 -13.48 -9.59
CA ARG A 111 -0.24 -14.16 -9.99
C ARG A 111 -1.19 -13.14 -10.59
N ASP A 112 -1.73 -13.48 -11.75
CA ASP A 112 -2.89 -12.78 -12.28
C ASP A 112 -4.15 -13.24 -11.54
N ARG A 113 -5.14 -12.35 -11.50
CA ARG A 113 -6.37 -12.54 -10.71
C ARG A 113 -7.17 -13.78 -11.15
N ASP A 114 -7.04 -14.15 -12.42
CA ASP A 114 -7.82 -15.20 -13.08
C ASP A 114 -7.02 -16.49 -13.29
N GLU A 115 -5.76 -16.54 -12.83
CA GLU A 115 -4.96 -17.76 -12.85
C GLU A 115 -5.31 -18.66 -11.66
N PRO A 116 -5.24 -19.99 -11.83
CA PRO A 116 -5.37 -20.92 -10.71
C PRO A 116 -4.32 -20.60 -9.63
N ASP A 117 -4.64 -20.95 -8.38
CA ASP A 117 -3.78 -20.70 -7.22
C ASP A 117 -2.57 -21.66 -7.20
N ASP A 118 -1.80 -21.67 -8.28
CA ASP A 118 -0.54 -22.38 -8.37
C ASP A 118 0.61 -21.47 -7.98
N LYS A 119 1.47 -21.98 -7.11
CA LYS A 119 2.63 -21.24 -6.63
C LYS A 119 3.75 -21.32 -7.66
N ASN A 120 3.67 -20.45 -8.66
CA ASN A 120 4.74 -20.27 -9.65
C ASN A 120 6.00 -19.73 -8.97
N LYS A 121 6.86 -20.65 -8.51
CA LYS A 121 8.18 -20.35 -7.94
C LYS A 121 9.07 -19.83 -9.06
N LEU A 122 9.67 -18.66 -8.86
CA LEU A 122 10.66 -18.13 -9.80
C LEU A 122 12.03 -18.73 -9.50
N TYR A 123 12.47 -18.59 -8.25
CA TYR A 123 13.75 -19.10 -7.79
C TYR A 123 13.79 -19.24 -6.27
N SER A 124 14.76 -19.99 -5.79
CA SER A 124 15.05 -20.15 -4.37
C SER A 124 16.55 -20.17 -4.13
N GLY A 125 16.96 -19.74 -2.94
CA GLY A 125 18.37 -19.58 -2.59
C GLY A 125 18.53 -18.91 -1.25
N ASN A 126 19.78 -18.73 -0.79
CA ASN A 126 20.00 -17.94 0.42
C ASN A 126 19.85 -16.43 0.13
N VAL A 127 19.39 -15.68 1.12
CA VAL A 127 19.08 -14.24 0.97
C VAL A 127 20.32 -13.45 0.56
N TYR A 128 21.47 -13.75 1.14
CA TYR A 128 22.71 -13.05 0.82
C TYR A 128 23.09 -13.19 -0.65
N ASP A 129 23.17 -14.41 -1.18
CA ASP A 129 23.54 -14.67 -2.56
C ASP A 129 22.51 -14.13 -3.54
N LEU A 130 21.22 -14.25 -3.22
CA LEU A 130 20.16 -13.77 -4.10
C LEU A 130 20.14 -12.24 -4.21
N TYR A 131 20.38 -11.51 -3.13
CA TYR A 131 20.14 -10.06 -3.08
C TYR A 131 21.38 -9.22 -2.83
N PHE A 132 22.27 -9.60 -1.91
CA PHE A 132 23.37 -8.75 -1.45
C PHE A 132 24.70 -9.01 -2.13
N LYS A 133 25.00 -10.25 -2.54
CA LYS A 133 26.28 -10.61 -3.15
C LYS A 133 26.55 -9.80 -4.42
N GLY A 134 27.62 -9.00 -4.39
CA GLY A 134 28.02 -8.15 -5.51
C GLY A 134 27.09 -6.96 -5.79
N ARG A 135 26.18 -6.61 -4.87
CA ARG A 135 25.25 -5.48 -5.00
C ARG A 135 25.39 -4.49 -3.86
N SER A 136 25.04 -3.22 -4.12
CA SER A 136 24.83 -2.24 -3.05
C SER A 136 23.53 -2.53 -2.30
N ASP A 137 23.39 -1.99 -1.09
CA ASP A 137 22.19 -2.18 -0.27
C ASP A 137 20.94 -1.60 -0.94
N LYS A 138 21.08 -0.43 -1.57
CA LYS A 138 20.03 0.15 -2.39
C LYS A 138 19.55 -0.80 -3.50
N ALA A 139 20.48 -1.41 -4.24
CA ALA A 139 20.14 -2.33 -5.32
C ALA A 139 19.55 -3.65 -4.80
N ALA A 140 20.07 -4.17 -3.69
CA ALA A 140 19.55 -5.37 -3.04
C ALA A 140 18.11 -5.17 -2.57
N LEU A 141 17.84 -4.09 -1.85
CA LEU A 141 16.50 -3.79 -1.32
C LEU A 141 15.50 -3.46 -2.43
N LYS A 142 15.90 -2.73 -3.48
CA LYS A 142 15.05 -2.53 -4.66
C LYS A 142 14.69 -3.86 -5.33
N LYS A 143 15.66 -4.76 -5.51
CA LYS A 143 15.36 -6.10 -6.05
C LYS A 143 14.39 -6.89 -5.15
N MET A 144 14.47 -6.74 -3.83
CA MET A 144 13.52 -7.35 -2.90
C MET A 144 12.11 -6.74 -2.98
N VAL A 145 11.99 -5.44 -3.30
CA VAL A 145 10.70 -4.80 -3.63
C VAL A 145 10.16 -5.40 -4.93
N ASP A 146 10.98 -5.51 -5.98
CA ASP A 146 10.59 -6.11 -7.27
C ASP A 146 10.10 -7.56 -7.11
N ASP A 147 10.72 -8.32 -6.21
CA ASP A 147 10.32 -9.70 -5.89
C ASP A 147 9.21 -9.81 -4.84
N ARG A 148 8.65 -8.66 -4.42
CA ARG A 148 7.49 -8.54 -3.52
C ARG A 148 7.74 -9.16 -2.14
N PHE A 149 8.96 -8.99 -1.63
CA PHE A 149 9.21 -9.14 -0.20
C PHE A 149 8.74 -7.93 0.60
N PHE A 150 8.68 -6.77 -0.07
CA PHE A 150 8.21 -5.50 0.47
C PHE A 150 7.23 -4.86 -0.52
N GLY A 151 6.25 -4.13 0.02
CA GLY A 151 5.24 -3.42 -0.75
C GLY A 151 4.12 -2.93 0.16
N LEU A 152 3.20 -2.15 -0.41
CA LEU A 152 2.02 -1.66 0.31
C LEU A 152 0.74 -2.09 -0.41
N ASP A 153 -0.27 -2.53 0.35
CA ASP A 153 -1.64 -2.62 -0.16
C ASP A 153 -2.39 -1.31 0.06
N CYS A 154 -3.68 -1.30 -0.32
CA CYS A 154 -4.56 -0.15 -0.12
C CYS A 154 -4.70 0.27 1.36
N ILE A 155 -4.59 -0.66 2.31
CA ILE A 155 -4.68 -0.38 3.75
C ILE A 155 -3.39 0.28 4.20
N GLY A 156 -2.24 -0.30 3.84
CA GLY A 156 -0.93 0.25 4.13
C GLY A 156 -0.76 1.64 3.53
N PHE A 157 -1.14 1.82 2.26
CA PHE A 157 -1.03 3.11 1.59
C PHE A 157 -1.87 4.20 2.28
N LEU A 158 -3.18 4.01 2.43
CA LEU A 158 -4.00 5.05 3.07
C LEU A 158 -3.63 5.23 4.55
N GLY A 159 -3.35 4.16 5.29
CA GLY A 159 -3.01 4.29 6.71
C GLY A 159 -1.73 5.09 6.93
N ASN A 160 -0.69 4.85 6.12
CA ASN A 160 0.55 5.62 6.22
C ASN A 160 0.41 7.04 5.66
N TYR A 161 -0.42 7.26 4.62
CA TYR A 161 -0.74 8.61 4.15
C TYR A 161 -1.33 9.47 5.28
N PHE A 162 -2.27 8.91 6.05
CA PHE A 162 -2.89 9.64 7.15
C PHE A 162 -1.90 9.94 8.30
N VAL A 163 -0.91 9.08 8.54
CA VAL A 163 0.18 9.40 9.48
C VAL A 163 1.07 10.49 8.91
N TRP A 164 1.45 10.37 7.63
CA TRP A 164 2.32 11.32 6.94
C TRP A 164 1.73 12.73 6.89
N ALA A 165 0.44 12.85 6.57
CA ALA A 165 -0.32 14.10 6.56
C ALA A 165 -0.61 14.65 7.98
N GLY A 166 -0.11 14.02 9.05
CA GLY A 166 -0.32 14.45 10.44
C GLY A 166 -1.72 14.19 11.00
N GLU A 167 -2.56 13.45 10.28
CA GLU A 167 -3.96 13.21 10.65
C GLU A 167 -4.15 12.09 11.67
N TRP A 168 -3.24 11.12 11.66
CA TRP A 168 -3.15 10.08 12.66
C TRP A 168 -1.83 10.22 13.41
N ALA A 169 -1.89 10.28 14.75
CA ALA A 169 -0.71 10.28 15.59
C ALA A 169 0.11 8.99 15.41
N ASP A 170 -0.58 7.87 15.18
CA ASP A 170 0.02 6.54 15.01
C ASP A 170 -0.67 5.75 13.90
N TYR A 171 0.08 4.83 13.30
CA TYR A 171 -0.46 3.95 12.26
C TYR A 171 -1.56 3.01 12.79
N SER A 172 -2.76 3.13 12.21
CA SER A 172 -3.89 2.25 12.49
C SER A 172 -4.37 1.55 11.21
N GLY A 173 -3.94 0.31 10.97
CA GLY A 173 -4.42 -0.47 9.83
C GLY A 173 -5.93 -0.75 9.91
N VAL A 174 -6.74 -0.15 9.03
CA VAL A 174 -8.20 -0.33 8.97
C VAL A 174 -8.62 -1.13 7.73
N GLN A 175 -9.37 -2.21 7.92
CA GLN A 175 -9.94 -3.01 6.84
C GLN A 175 -10.93 -2.20 5.99
N PRO A 176 -10.88 -2.26 4.64
CA PRO A 176 -11.71 -1.47 3.72
C PRO A 176 -13.20 -1.40 4.08
N ARG A 177 -13.81 -2.56 4.36
CA ARG A 177 -15.22 -2.68 4.77
C ARG A 177 -15.61 -1.83 5.99
N ASN A 178 -14.65 -1.48 6.85
CA ASN A 178 -14.89 -0.72 8.08
C ASN A 178 -14.62 0.78 7.92
N TRP A 179 -14.03 1.24 6.81
CA TRP A 179 -13.72 2.65 6.59
C TRP A 179 -14.93 3.56 6.68
N PRO A 180 -16.10 3.22 6.11
CA PRO A 180 -17.29 4.05 6.19
C PRO A 180 -17.82 4.29 7.62
N GLU A 181 -17.40 3.49 8.60
CA GLU A 181 -17.91 3.54 9.98
C GLU A 181 -16.83 3.97 10.98
N LYS A 182 -15.57 3.54 10.77
CA LYS A 182 -14.47 3.78 11.71
C LYS A 182 -13.63 5.00 11.37
N VAL A 183 -13.56 5.38 10.09
CA VAL A 183 -12.68 6.46 9.63
C VAL A 183 -13.50 7.63 9.09
N CYS A 184 -14.48 7.33 8.24
CA CYS A 184 -15.34 8.33 7.65
C CYS A 184 -16.56 8.61 8.54
N LYS A 185 -17.09 9.83 8.48
CA LYS A 185 -18.28 10.24 9.26
C LYS A 185 -19.40 10.84 8.42
N GLN A 186 -19.13 11.18 7.17
CA GLN A 186 -20.07 11.86 6.29
C GLN A 186 -20.23 11.07 4.98
N LYS A 187 -21.46 10.97 4.49
CA LYS A 187 -21.77 10.34 3.20
C LYS A 187 -21.72 11.40 2.11
N VAL A 188 -21.14 11.08 0.97
CA VAL A 188 -21.22 11.92 -0.24
C VAL A 188 -22.36 11.37 -1.10
N GLU A 189 -23.37 12.20 -1.35
CA GLU A 189 -24.62 11.74 -1.98
C GLU A 189 -24.76 12.17 -3.45
N ARG A 190 -23.96 13.15 -3.90
CA ARG A 190 -23.98 13.67 -5.28
C ARG A 190 -22.57 13.82 -5.84
N ALA A 191 -22.45 13.74 -7.17
CA ALA A 191 -21.17 13.96 -7.85
C ALA A 191 -20.60 15.38 -7.60
N SER A 192 -21.48 16.39 -7.55
CA SER A 192 -21.12 17.79 -7.24
C SER A 192 -20.55 17.99 -5.84
N ASP A 193 -20.80 17.04 -4.93
CA ASP A 193 -20.42 17.16 -3.52
C ASP A 193 -19.06 16.51 -3.24
N ILE A 194 -18.48 15.82 -4.23
CA ILE A 194 -17.16 15.18 -4.12
C ILE A 194 -16.08 16.26 -4.01
N LYS A 195 -15.17 16.09 -3.05
CA LYS A 195 -14.05 17.00 -2.76
C LYS A 195 -12.73 16.24 -2.71
N GLN A 196 -11.63 16.98 -2.74
CA GLN A 196 -10.32 16.47 -2.39
C GLN A 196 -10.40 15.71 -1.05
N LEU A 197 -9.62 14.64 -0.96
CA LEU A 197 -9.50 13.77 0.21
C LEU A 197 -10.74 12.95 0.58
N ASP A 198 -11.81 13.02 -0.23
CA ASP A 198 -12.90 12.05 -0.10
C ASP A 198 -12.40 10.63 -0.40
N ILE A 199 -12.93 9.66 0.35
CA ILE A 199 -12.49 8.27 0.31
C ILE A 199 -13.47 7.46 -0.53
N LEU A 200 -12.95 6.83 -1.59
CA LEU A 200 -13.68 5.82 -2.35
C LEU A 200 -13.58 4.50 -1.61
N CYS A 201 -14.73 3.93 -1.24
CA CYS A 201 -14.81 2.71 -0.44
C CYS A 201 -15.48 1.58 -1.24
N TRP A 202 -14.73 0.50 -1.46
CA TRP A 202 -15.24 -0.79 -1.91
C TRP A 202 -15.20 -1.81 -0.75
N ARG A 203 -15.87 -2.95 -0.90
CA ARG A 203 -15.85 -4.02 0.14
C ARG A 203 -14.44 -4.50 0.48
N GLY A 204 -13.53 -4.51 -0.49
CA GLY A 204 -12.16 -5.02 -0.35
C GLY A 204 -11.05 -4.06 -0.76
N HIS A 205 -11.37 -2.79 -1.03
CA HIS A 205 -10.41 -1.79 -1.50
C HIS A 205 -10.79 -0.39 -1.02
N VAL A 206 -9.78 0.46 -0.87
CA VAL A 206 -9.95 1.89 -0.59
C VAL A 206 -9.01 2.70 -1.46
N ALA A 207 -9.46 3.88 -1.86
CA ALA A 207 -8.69 4.89 -2.57
C ALA A 207 -9.10 6.28 -2.08
N ILE A 208 -8.31 7.30 -2.41
CA ILE A 208 -8.55 8.67 -1.98
C ILE A 208 -8.56 9.60 -3.20
N VAL A 209 -9.49 10.53 -3.21
CA VAL A 209 -9.52 11.63 -4.19
C VAL A 209 -8.35 12.55 -3.89
N ASP A 210 -7.52 12.77 -4.91
CA ASP A 210 -6.38 13.66 -4.84
C ASP A 210 -6.78 15.07 -5.27
N TRP A 211 -7.29 15.21 -6.49
CA TRP A 211 -7.63 16.49 -7.09
C TRP A 211 -8.99 16.48 -7.78
N ILE A 212 -9.69 17.63 -7.79
CA ILE A 212 -10.93 17.83 -8.55
C ILE A 212 -10.65 18.74 -9.75
N TRP A 213 -10.91 18.25 -10.96
CA TRP A 213 -10.70 19.05 -12.17
C TRP A 213 -11.91 19.89 -12.57
N HIS A 214 -13.05 19.24 -12.77
CA HIS A 214 -14.31 19.87 -13.17
C HIS A 214 -15.46 18.86 -13.11
N MET A 215 -16.69 19.37 -13.15
CA MET A 215 -17.87 18.57 -13.44
C MET A 215 -17.89 18.21 -14.93
N ALA A 216 -17.90 16.91 -15.24
CA ALA A 216 -18.02 16.40 -16.61
C ALA A 216 -19.48 16.38 -17.10
N SER A 217 -20.45 16.34 -16.17
CA SER A 217 -21.88 16.57 -16.41
C SER A 217 -22.57 16.98 -15.10
N ASP A 218 -23.89 17.09 -15.09
CA ASP A 218 -24.71 17.25 -13.88
C ASP A 218 -24.54 16.12 -12.84
N LYS A 219 -24.10 14.93 -13.28
CA LYS A 219 -23.98 13.71 -12.48
C LYS A 219 -22.59 13.08 -12.49
N SER A 220 -21.63 13.71 -13.18
CA SER A 220 -20.28 13.17 -13.31
C SER A 220 -19.21 14.20 -12.97
N VAL A 221 -18.16 13.78 -12.26
CA VAL A 221 -17.01 14.61 -11.92
C VAL A 221 -15.72 13.98 -12.44
N CYS A 222 -14.80 14.81 -12.91
CA CYS A 222 -13.45 14.42 -13.32
C CYS A 222 -12.47 14.72 -12.20
N VAL A 223 -11.75 13.70 -11.74
CA VAL A 223 -10.88 13.74 -10.55
C VAL A 223 -9.58 12.99 -10.80
N ASP A 224 -8.58 13.27 -9.98
CA ASP A 224 -7.42 12.40 -9.80
C ASP A 224 -7.60 11.56 -8.54
N ILE A 225 -7.15 10.30 -8.60
CA ILE A 225 -7.32 9.34 -7.50
C ILE A 225 -5.99 8.69 -7.20
N CYS A 226 -5.57 8.69 -5.94
CA CYS A 226 -4.42 7.92 -5.50
C CYS A 226 -4.85 6.68 -4.71
N GLN A 227 -4.12 5.59 -4.92
CA GLN A 227 -4.41 4.28 -4.33
C GLN A 227 -3.16 3.40 -4.31
N SER A 228 -3.25 2.25 -3.64
CA SER A 228 -2.32 1.15 -3.89
C SER A 228 -3.07 -0.12 -4.30
N SER A 229 -2.86 -0.55 -5.53
CA SER A 229 -3.41 -1.79 -6.10
C SER A 229 -2.56 -2.25 -7.29
N SER A 230 -2.55 -3.56 -7.57
CA SER A 230 -2.04 -4.17 -8.82
C SER A 230 -0.87 -3.45 -9.51
N GLY A 231 0.21 -3.19 -8.79
CA GLY A 231 1.30 -2.35 -9.27
C GLY A 231 2.01 -1.79 -8.06
N GLY A 232 1.29 -1.05 -7.22
CA GLY A 232 1.77 -0.48 -5.96
C GLY A 232 1.04 0.85 -5.71
N PRO A 233 1.59 1.70 -4.84
CA PRO A 233 1.17 3.09 -4.72
C PRO A 233 1.23 3.82 -6.07
N GLN A 234 0.15 4.48 -6.46
CA GLN A 234 0.02 5.15 -7.74
C GLN A 234 -1.10 6.19 -7.71
N CYS A 235 -1.04 7.15 -8.64
CA CYS A 235 -2.13 8.08 -8.91
C CYS A 235 -2.64 7.88 -10.34
N ASN A 236 -3.95 7.89 -10.49
CA ASN A 236 -4.67 7.73 -11.74
C ASN A 236 -5.28 9.08 -12.09
N SER A 237 -4.78 9.72 -13.15
CA SER A 237 -5.25 11.06 -13.53
C SER A 237 -6.51 11.00 -14.40
N ARG A 238 -7.38 12.00 -14.29
CA ARG A 238 -8.59 12.17 -15.12
C ARG A 238 -9.55 10.97 -15.06
N VAL A 239 -9.76 10.43 -13.86
CA VAL A 239 -10.83 9.46 -13.59
C VAL A 239 -12.17 10.19 -13.65
N VAL A 240 -13.16 9.61 -14.34
CA VAL A 240 -14.52 10.15 -14.35
C VAL A 240 -15.41 9.26 -13.50
N ILE A 241 -16.01 9.86 -12.46
CA ILE A 241 -16.92 9.20 -11.53
C ILE A 241 -18.33 9.71 -11.79
N GLU A 242 -19.28 8.79 -11.97
CA GLU A 242 -20.71 9.11 -12.17
C GLU A 242 -21.54 8.67 -10.96
N GLU A 243 -22.43 9.55 -10.49
CA GLU A 243 -23.47 9.26 -9.52
C GLU A 243 -24.51 8.29 -10.10
N THR A 244 -24.91 7.27 -9.33
CA THR A 244 -25.92 6.30 -9.77
C THR A 244 -27.19 6.33 -8.92
N GLY A 245 -28.30 5.80 -9.44
CA GLY A 245 -29.52 5.62 -8.66
C GLY A 245 -29.41 4.59 -7.51
N ILE A 246 -28.34 3.79 -7.49
CA ILE A 246 -28.19 2.62 -6.61
C ILE A 246 -27.79 3.04 -5.20
N ARG A 247 -28.36 2.36 -4.19
CA ARG A 247 -27.99 2.49 -2.78
C ARG A 247 -27.62 1.14 -2.18
N VAL A 248 -26.53 1.11 -1.41
CA VAL A 248 -26.09 -0.07 -0.64
C VAL A 248 -25.83 0.38 0.79
N ALA A 249 -26.44 -0.31 1.77
CA ALA A 249 -26.37 0.04 3.19
C ALA A 249 -26.66 1.55 3.45
N GLY A 250 -27.65 2.10 2.74
CA GLY A 250 -28.05 3.50 2.87
C GLY A 250 -27.03 4.53 2.35
N ARG A 251 -26.06 4.12 1.52
CA ARG A 251 -25.07 5.00 0.87
C ARG A 251 -25.25 4.98 -0.65
N ARG A 252 -25.21 6.17 -1.26
CA ARG A 252 -25.16 6.33 -2.72
C ARG A 252 -24.00 5.53 -3.30
N GLN A 253 -24.24 4.83 -4.41
CA GLN A 253 -23.19 4.20 -5.19
C GLN A 253 -22.78 5.08 -6.37
N PHE A 254 -21.49 5.04 -6.68
CA PHE A 254 -20.86 5.73 -7.79
C PHE A 254 -20.20 4.71 -8.71
N LYS A 255 -20.18 5.00 -10.02
CA LYS A 255 -19.56 4.18 -11.05
C LYS A 255 -18.36 4.89 -11.64
N ILE A 256 -17.26 4.17 -11.83
CA ILE A 256 -16.12 4.68 -12.61
C ILE A 256 -16.46 4.56 -14.10
N LYS A 257 -16.69 5.70 -14.77
CA LYS A 257 -16.99 5.77 -16.21
C LYS A 257 -15.74 5.76 -17.08
N HIS A 258 -14.72 6.47 -16.64
CA HIS A 258 -13.41 6.51 -17.26
C HIS A 258 -12.36 6.22 -16.20
N ARG A 259 -11.45 5.29 -16.47
CA ARG A 259 -10.50 4.76 -15.48
C ARG A 259 -9.26 5.63 -15.27
N GLY A 260 -9.15 6.72 -16.02
CA GLY A 260 -7.99 7.63 -15.97
C GLY A 260 -6.74 7.05 -16.65
N ASN A 261 -5.62 7.74 -16.47
CA ASN A 261 -4.30 7.35 -16.97
C ASN A 261 -3.22 7.50 -15.88
N PRO A 262 -2.46 6.45 -15.53
CA PRO A 262 -2.71 5.05 -15.90
C PRO A 262 -4.11 4.60 -15.46
N ALA A 263 -4.66 3.58 -16.11
CA ALA A 263 -6.02 3.12 -15.80
C ALA A 263 -6.10 2.51 -14.39
N MET A 264 -7.03 2.99 -13.58
CA MET A 264 -7.22 2.48 -12.22
C MET A 264 -7.61 0.99 -12.23
N PRO A 265 -6.95 0.10 -11.46
CA PRO A 265 -7.26 -1.33 -11.49
C PRO A 265 -8.65 -1.67 -10.94
N VAL A 266 -9.06 -1.03 -9.85
CA VAL A 266 -10.35 -1.24 -9.19
C VAL A 266 -11.36 -0.21 -9.70
N HIS A 267 -12.45 -0.67 -10.29
CA HIS A 267 -13.40 0.21 -11.01
C HIS A 267 -14.87 -0.21 -10.89
N ASP A 268 -15.17 -1.16 -9.99
CA ASP A 268 -16.54 -1.55 -9.65
C ASP A 268 -17.29 -0.39 -8.95
N TYR A 269 -18.58 -0.58 -8.68
CA TYR A 269 -19.35 0.38 -7.89
C TYR A 269 -18.74 0.58 -6.50
N CYS A 270 -18.67 1.84 -6.05
CA CYS A 270 -18.20 2.21 -4.73
C CYS A 270 -19.14 3.21 -4.06
N SER A 271 -19.04 3.32 -2.74
CA SER A 271 -19.54 4.51 -2.03
C SER A 271 -18.41 5.50 -1.83
N ILE A 272 -18.72 6.80 -1.88
CA ILE A 272 -17.79 7.87 -1.53
C ILE A 272 -18.16 8.41 -0.16
N MET A 273 -17.15 8.52 0.70
CA MET A 273 -17.29 8.87 2.10
C MET A 273 -16.29 9.94 2.47
N ARG A 274 -16.68 10.84 3.36
CA ARG A 274 -15.83 11.93 3.87
C ARG A 274 -15.51 11.74 5.34
N ARG A 275 -14.25 11.97 5.72
CA ARG A 275 -13.85 12.08 7.12
C ARG A 275 -14.20 13.47 7.64
N ALA A 276 -14.73 13.55 8.86
CA ALA A 276 -14.95 14.84 9.50
C ALA A 276 -13.61 15.50 9.86
N GLY A 277 -13.51 16.81 9.64
CA GLY A 277 -12.33 17.60 10.01
C GLY A 277 -11.20 17.62 8.96
N PHE A 278 -11.35 16.93 7.84
CA PHE A 278 -10.49 17.13 6.67
C PHE A 278 -10.95 18.38 5.93
N PHE A 279 -10.06 19.35 5.77
CA PHE A 279 -10.27 20.52 4.94
C PHE A 279 -9.04 20.73 4.08
N TYR A 280 -9.26 20.87 2.77
CA TYR A 280 -8.35 21.39 1.76
C TYR A 280 -9.17 22.34 0.89
#